data_AF-A0A7Y8HZD0-F1
#
_entry.id   AF-A0A7Y8HZD0-F1
#
_cell.length_a   1.000
_cell.length_b   1.000
_cell.length_c   1.000
_cell.angle_alpha   90.00
_cell.angle_beta   90.00
_cell.angle_gamma   90.00
#
_symmetry.space_group_name_H-M   'P 1'
#
loop_
_entity.id
_entity.type
_entity.pdbx_description
1 polymer ?
#
loop_
_entity_poly.entity_id
_entity_poly.type
_entity_poly.pdbx_seq_one_letter_code
_entity_poly.pdbx_strand_id
1 'polypeptide(L)'
;MCKNTEIRQQMAEFRSKSKRAMVRNLSGLFFLIVLFTIHFSFLTVYATDNPFLKMRDEAVSYFKPLTGTLMVVEGKEAIIDLGRKDSVKAGMRFSIFREEAPFKHPVTKEPLGFMESFIGKLEVKEVYEDKSSCEIINGDVKVGDRVRISAMQVDMLFYQSPDIDWYIADIYYKTLKDTNRFRLIDTDIETYEIEKIIKKAKELGADVVLFLSMKEFDNEAILQQKLFWTSDSVQFSEISSPIGSEFLGELSIGDKYFKLSEEKSKIDIDMPIDAFMIAEGDIDGNGQKELVVSTDRDILIFTLRVDLQPALDGMTIKGSSSDNIIWLDTLDLNRNGKDEIIITKMQSNSLDTKSIDASMSEDARGKGSIVSFIYELRENEFVLLYKNENTFFRKVGNELVAQKYSLAEGYEGNVFRIIYEDDYKKGDNLKLPEGVNIYDFLYINDLRAGKLLFSYDEKGFLNLYNTDNVKLWRSKTNTGGFLKTFNKSSPTIMVDRGEWSVKDRLFLKNNKILFIKRIPLLEMVKGIGYRGSQIRTLSWNGLLMEEGVLIKNINGNIHDFIIDGNKVIVLNSPMLGLRPTKILKGENPFGKVLTIYSMKGI
;
A
#
# COMPACT_ATOMS: atom_id res chain seq x y z
N MET A 1 -3.15 -92.28 23.45
CA MET A 1 -2.00 -91.57 22.86
C MET A 1 -2.38 -90.35 21.99
N CYS A 2 -3.67 -90.00 21.82
CA CYS A 2 -4.10 -88.86 20.99
C CYS A 2 -4.18 -87.49 21.69
N LYS A 3 -4.12 -87.41 23.02
CA LYS A 3 -4.21 -86.13 23.77
C LYS A 3 -2.89 -85.35 23.84
N ASN A 4 -1.75 -85.99 23.59
CA ASN A 4 -0.42 -85.37 23.71
C ASN A 4 0.02 -84.61 22.44
N THR A 5 -0.58 -84.91 21.29
CA THR A 5 -0.24 -84.27 20.01
C THR A 5 -0.93 -82.92 19.86
N GLU A 6 -2.17 -82.81 20.34
CA GLU A 6 -3.01 -81.61 20.27
C GLU A 6 -2.50 -80.49 21.19
N ILE A 7 -2.00 -80.85 22.39
CA ILE A 7 -1.37 -79.90 23.33
C ILE A 7 -0.05 -79.34 22.77
N ARG A 8 0.74 -80.17 22.06
CA ARG A 8 1.99 -79.73 21.43
C ARG A 8 1.75 -78.76 20.28
N GLN A 9 0.67 -78.96 19.51
CA GLN A 9 0.30 -78.06 18.41
C GLN A 9 -0.19 -76.70 18.93
N GLN A 10 -1.05 -76.69 19.96
CA GLN A 10 -1.51 -75.44 20.59
C GLN A 10 -0.37 -74.65 21.25
N MET A 11 0.59 -75.33 21.91
CA MET A 11 1.76 -74.65 22.50
C MET A 11 2.71 -74.07 21.45
N ALA A 12 2.86 -74.71 20.28
CA ALA A 12 3.67 -74.19 19.18
C ALA A 12 3.03 -72.95 18.53
N GLU A 13 1.70 -72.96 18.37
CA GLU A 13 0.95 -71.83 17.82
C GLU A 13 0.94 -70.62 18.77
N PHE A 14 0.86 -70.86 20.09
CA PHE A 14 0.93 -69.81 21.11
C PHE A 14 2.32 -69.17 21.17
N ARG A 15 3.40 -69.95 21.08
CA ARG A 15 4.78 -69.44 21.01
C ARG A 15 5.07 -68.66 19.71
N SER A 16 4.45 -69.06 18.61
CA SER A 16 4.53 -68.35 17.32
C SER A 16 3.83 -66.98 17.38
N LYS A 17 2.61 -66.93 17.93
CA LYS A 17 1.84 -65.69 18.11
C LYS A 17 2.50 -64.74 19.12
N SER A 18 3.06 -65.25 20.23
CA SER A 18 3.73 -64.39 21.21
C SER A 18 5.04 -63.80 20.69
N LYS A 19 5.83 -64.56 19.91
CA LYS A 19 7.03 -64.03 19.25
C LYS A 19 6.71 -62.95 18.20
N ARG A 20 5.64 -63.11 17.40
CA ARG A 20 5.21 -62.07 16.44
C ARG A 20 4.66 -60.82 17.13
N ALA A 21 3.94 -60.97 18.24
CA ALA A 21 3.46 -59.84 19.04
C ALA A 21 4.62 -59.07 19.71
N MET A 22 5.63 -59.79 20.22
CA MET A 22 6.81 -59.19 20.84
C MET A 22 7.68 -58.43 19.83
N VAL A 23 7.90 -58.98 18.63
CA VAL A 23 8.68 -58.31 17.56
C VAL A 23 7.94 -57.09 17.01
N ARG A 24 6.61 -57.12 16.90
CA ARG A 24 5.80 -55.98 16.44
C ARG A 24 5.74 -54.84 17.47
N ASN A 25 5.77 -55.17 18.77
CA ASN A 25 5.84 -54.18 19.84
C ASN A 25 7.24 -53.59 19.99
N LEU A 26 8.31 -54.36 19.74
CA LEU A 26 9.69 -53.85 19.71
C LEU A 26 9.96 -52.92 18.52
N SER A 27 9.40 -53.22 17.34
CA SER A 27 9.55 -52.35 16.16
C SER A 27 8.77 -51.03 16.31
N GLY A 28 7.59 -51.07 16.94
CA GLY A 28 6.81 -49.87 17.24
C GLY A 28 7.48 -48.95 18.26
N LEU A 29 8.11 -49.52 19.29
CA LEU A 29 8.85 -48.76 20.30
C LEU A 29 10.13 -48.14 19.72
N PHE A 30 10.83 -48.85 18.83
CA PHE A 30 12.00 -48.31 18.13
C PHE A 30 11.62 -47.18 17.16
N PHE A 31 10.47 -47.28 16.46
CA PHE A 31 9.97 -46.22 15.60
C PHE A 31 9.54 -44.98 16.40
N LEU A 32 8.95 -45.15 17.58
CA LEU A 32 8.59 -44.06 18.48
C LEU A 32 9.81 -43.38 19.10
N ILE A 33 10.87 -44.13 19.46
CA ILE A 33 12.12 -43.56 19.97
C ILE A 33 12.88 -42.84 18.86
N VAL A 34 12.86 -43.33 17.62
CA VAL A 34 13.43 -42.64 16.45
C VAL A 34 12.62 -41.39 16.09
N LEU A 35 11.29 -41.41 16.19
CA LEU A 35 10.47 -40.20 16.04
C LEU A 35 10.70 -39.20 17.18
N PHE A 36 10.95 -39.67 18.40
CA PHE A 36 11.25 -38.79 19.53
C PHE A 36 12.67 -38.21 19.43
N THR A 37 13.68 -38.96 18.96
CA THR A 37 15.02 -38.42 18.72
C THR A 37 15.08 -37.52 17.49
N ILE A 38 14.24 -37.76 16.46
CA ILE A 38 14.05 -36.82 15.35
C ILE A 38 13.24 -35.58 15.81
N HIS A 39 12.31 -35.67 16.76
CA HIS A 39 11.68 -34.46 17.31
C HIS A 39 12.55 -33.71 18.34
N PHE A 40 13.44 -34.39 19.06
CA PHE A 40 14.35 -33.72 20.00
C PHE A 40 15.63 -33.18 19.35
N SER A 41 16.04 -33.68 18.18
CA SER A 41 17.20 -33.16 17.44
C SER A 41 16.86 -32.00 16.49
N PHE A 42 15.58 -31.59 16.42
CA PHE A 42 15.15 -30.37 15.71
C PHE A 42 14.80 -29.22 16.66
N LEU A 43 15.04 -29.39 17.97
CA LEU A 43 14.77 -28.40 19.01
C LEU A 43 16.06 -27.92 19.68
N THR A 44 17.10 -27.69 18.89
CA THR A 44 18.19 -26.78 19.26
C THR A 44 18.67 -26.03 18.03
N VAL A 45 18.45 -24.71 18.08
CA VAL A 45 19.15 -23.65 17.33
C VAL A 45 18.87 -23.60 15.82
N TYR A 46 17.71 -23.04 15.48
CA TYR A 46 17.66 -21.86 14.60
C TYR A 46 16.66 -20.87 15.23
N ALA A 47 17.06 -20.26 16.35
CA ALA A 47 16.61 -18.89 16.56
C ALA A 47 17.33 -18.10 15.46
N THR A 48 16.67 -17.90 14.32
CA THR A 48 17.16 -16.95 13.33
C THR A 48 17.20 -15.61 14.04
N ASP A 49 18.41 -15.06 14.23
CA ASP A 49 18.61 -13.72 14.78
C ASP A 49 17.87 -12.75 13.88
N ASN A 50 16.63 -12.41 14.22
CA ASN A 50 15.83 -11.48 13.45
C ASN A 50 16.52 -10.10 13.56
N PRO A 51 17.08 -9.57 12.46
CA PRO A 51 17.92 -8.38 12.50
C PRO A 51 17.15 -7.17 13.04
N PHE A 52 15.84 -7.11 12.78
CA PHE A 52 14.95 -6.05 13.25
C PHE A 52 14.75 -6.08 14.77
N LEU A 53 14.71 -7.28 15.39
CA LEU A 53 14.56 -7.39 16.85
C LEU A 53 15.79 -6.85 17.57
N LYS A 54 16.99 -7.19 17.09
CA LYS A 54 18.24 -6.69 17.68
C LYS A 54 18.35 -5.17 17.59
N MET A 55 18.03 -4.62 16.42
CA MET A 55 18.02 -3.17 16.16
C MET A 55 16.95 -2.45 17.01
N ARG A 56 15.76 -3.03 17.13
CA ARG A 56 14.69 -2.54 18.02
C ARG A 56 15.13 -2.56 19.48
N ASP A 57 15.70 -3.66 19.94
CA ASP A 57 16.12 -3.81 21.33
C ASP A 57 17.23 -2.83 21.67
N GLU A 58 18.14 -2.56 20.73
CA GLU A 58 19.12 -1.49 20.86
C GLU A 58 18.45 -0.12 20.99
N ALA A 59 17.49 0.22 20.10
CA ALA A 59 16.76 1.49 20.20
C ALA A 59 16.01 1.64 21.54
N VAL A 60 15.23 0.63 21.93
CA VAL A 60 14.45 0.62 23.19
C VAL A 60 15.36 0.73 24.41
N SER A 61 16.56 0.16 24.35
CA SER A 61 17.47 0.14 25.49
C SER A 61 17.83 1.53 26.02
N TYR A 62 17.89 2.57 25.17
CA TYR A 62 18.20 3.95 25.56
C TYR A 62 17.06 4.65 26.30
N PHE A 63 15.84 4.12 26.23
CA PHE A 63 14.63 4.77 26.74
C PHE A 63 13.92 3.96 27.81
N LYS A 64 14.57 2.94 28.38
CA LYS A 64 14.02 2.18 29.51
C LYS A 64 13.73 3.15 30.67
N PRO A 65 12.53 3.11 31.28
CA PRO A 65 12.23 3.97 32.40
C PRO A 65 13.16 3.69 33.57
N LEU A 66 13.86 4.71 34.03
CA LEU A 66 14.84 4.64 35.10
C LEU A 66 14.68 5.85 36.01
N THR A 67 14.93 5.67 37.30
CA THR A 67 14.95 6.75 38.29
C THR A 67 16.13 6.54 39.22
N GLY A 68 16.89 7.60 39.47
CA GLY A 68 18.05 7.61 40.35
C GLY A 68 18.27 8.99 40.95
N THR A 69 19.44 9.20 41.52
CA THR A 69 19.83 10.40 42.27
C THR A 69 21.22 10.87 41.85
N LEU A 70 21.41 12.18 41.84
CA LEU A 70 22.72 12.81 41.67
C LEU A 70 23.56 12.73 42.94
N MET A 71 24.71 12.08 42.84
CA MET A 71 25.64 11.83 43.94
C MET A 71 26.73 12.91 44.03
N VAL A 72 27.22 13.38 42.88
CA VAL A 72 28.30 14.37 42.78
C VAL A 72 27.99 15.32 41.63
N VAL A 73 28.30 16.61 41.81
CA VAL A 73 28.22 17.64 40.78
C VAL A 73 29.47 18.52 40.88
N GLU A 74 30.28 18.54 39.82
CA GLU A 74 31.49 19.36 39.70
C GLU A 74 31.50 20.09 38.35
N GLY A 75 31.10 21.37 38.37
CA GLY A 75 31.00 22.17 37.14
C GLY A 75 29.96 21.61 36.18
N LYS A 76 30.41 21.05 35.05
CA LYS A 76 29.54 20.38 34.05
C LYS A 76 29.50 18.86 34.22
N GLU A 77 30.34 18.29 35.08
CA GLU A 77 30.39 16.86 35.31
C GLU A 77 29.48 16.48 36.49
N ALA A 78 28.83 15.33 36.38
CA ALA A 78 27.94 14.82 37.41
C ALA A 78 28.02 13.30 37.50
N ILE A 79 27.79 12.74 38.69
CA ILE A 79 27.73 11.29 38.91
C ILE A 79 26.34 10.92 39.40
N ILE A 80 25.73 9.92 38.77
CA ILE A 80 24.44 9.35 39.18
C ILE A 80 24.64 7.96 39.81
N ASP A 81 23.73 7.56 40.69
CA ASP A 81 23.68 6.26 41.39
C ASP A 81 23.14 5.09 40.54
N LEU A 82 23.13 5.25 39.21
CA LEU A 82 22.70 4.23 38.25
C LEU A 82 23.88 3.83 37.38
N GLY A 83 24.07 2.52 37.19
CA GLY A 83 25.18 1.95 36.42
C GLY A 83 24.74 0.87 35.43
N ARG A 84 25.69 0.05 35.01
CA ARG A 84 25.46 -1.07 34.08
C ARG A 84 24.43 -2.06 34.61
N LYS A 85 24.42 -2.30 35.93
CA LYS A 85 23.42 -3.18 36.59
C LYS A 85 21.98 -2.70 36.37
N ASP A 86 21.80 -1.39 36.18
CA ASP A 86 20.51 -0.73 35.98
C ASP A 86 20.20 -0.54 34.49
N SER A 87 20.97 -1.19 33.59
CA SER A 87 20.89 -1.04 32.14
C SER A 87 21.27 0.34 31.59
N VAL A 88 22.04 1.15 32.33
CA VAL A 88 22.52 2.45 31.83
C VAL A 88 23.56 2.26 30.71
N LYS A 89 23.52 3.13 29.70
CA LYS A 89 24.44 3.18 28.55
C LYS A 89 24.93 4.61 28.31
N ALA A 90 26.14 4.75 27.75
CA ALA A 90 26.62 6.03 27.25
C ALA A 90 25.67 6.59 26.19
N GLY A 91 25.50 7.92 26.14
CA GLY A 91 24.58 8.61 25.24
C GLY A 91 23.13 8.69 25.71
N MET A 92 22.75 7.98 26.77
CA MET A 92 21.43 8.15 27.43
C MET A 92 21.28 9.54 28.02
N ARG A 93 20.07 10.11 27.95
CA ARG A 93 19.75 11.39 28.57
C ARG A 93 18.70 11.27 29.66
N PHE A 94 19.02 11.80 30.84
CA PHE A 94 18.09 11.89 31.95
C PHE A 94 17.55 13.31 32.08
N SER A 95 16.27 13.41 32.44
CA SER A 95 15.69 14.64 32.95
C SER A 95 15.95 14.76 34.44
N ILE A 96 16.30 15.95 34.89
CA ILE A 96 16.65 16.24 36.28
C ILE A 96 15.48 16.97 36.94
N PHE A 97 15.08 16.50 38.11
CA PHE A 97 13.98 17.05 38.90
C PHE A 97 14.43 17.32 40.32
N ARG A 98 13.97 18.43 40.89
CA ARG A 98 14.18 18.76 42.31
C ARG A 98 12.86 18.61 43.05
N GLU A 99 12.88 17.84 44.13
CA GLU A 99 11.75 17.79 45.06
C GLU A 99 11.65 19.12 45.82
N GLU A 100 10.48 19.74 45.77
CA GLU A 100 10.16 20.97 46.49
C GLU A 100 9.30 20.67 47.73
N ALA A 101 8.36 21.56 48.07
CA ALA A 101 7.50 21.41 49.22
C ALA A 101 6.55 20.20 49.05
N PRO A 102 6.20 19.52 50.16
CA PRO A 102 5.20 18.47 50.15
C PRO A 102 3.84 19.01 49.70
N PHE A 103 3.29 18.41 48.64
CA PHE A 103 1.95 18.68 48.15
C PHE A 103 0.94 17.97 49.05
N LYS A 104 0.03 18.74 49.65
CA LYS A 104 -0.99 18.22 50.57
C LYS A 104 -2.35 18.21 49.90
N HIS A 105 -3.15 17.19 50.19
CA HIS A 105 -4.54 17.13 49.76
C HIS A 105 -5.28 18.40 50.25
N PRO A 106 -5.97 19.16 49.37
CA PRO A 106 -6.55 20.45 49.74
C PRO A 106 -7.55 20.34 50.91
N VAL A 107 -8.28 19.22 50.95
CA VAL A 107 -9.27 18.90 52.01
C VAL A 107 -8.66 18.14 53.21
N THR A 108 -8.02 16.98 53.02
CA THR A 108 -7.56 16.14 54.16
C THR A 108 -6.26 16.62 54.81
N LYS A 109 -5.52 17.54 54.18
CA LYS A 109 -4.18 18.01 54.61
C LYS A 109 -3.11 16.91 54.72
N GLU A 110 -3.43 15.68 54.32
CA GLU A 110 -2.46 14.59 54.25
C GLU A 110 -1.46 14.82 53.11
N PRO A 111 -0.18 14.47 53.31
CA PRO A 111 0.83 14.58 52.26
C PRO A 111 0.52 13.60 51.12
N LEU A 112 0.29 14.11 49.91
CA LEU A 112 0.05 13.32 48.69
C LEU A 112 1.35 13.03 47.92
N GLY A 113 2.44 13.71 48.25
CA GLY A 113 3.74 13.58 47.61
C GLY A 113 4.55 14.88 47.71
N PHE A 114 5.60 14.99 46.92
CA PHE A 114 6.38 16.22 46.74
C PHE A 114 6.08 16.81 45.37
N MET A 115 6.02 18.14 45.27
CA MET A 115 6.03 18.79 43.96
C MET A 115 7.43 18.64 43.37
N GLU A 116 7.53 18.20 42.12
CA GLU A 116 8.81 18.08 41.40
C GLU A 116 8.92 19.20 40.37
N SER A 117 10.02 19.96 40.41
CA SER A 117 10.35 20.98 39.41
C SER A 117 11.40 20.45 38.44
N PHE A 118 11.16 20.60 37.14
CA PHE A 118 12.15 20.25 36.11
C PHE A 118 13.33 21.23 36.14
N ILE A 119 14.54 20.72 36.36
CA ILE A 119 15.76 21.51 36.51
C ILE A 119 16.56 21.56 35.21
N GLY A 120 16.62 20.45 34.48
CA GLY A 120 17.44 20.37 33.28
C GLY A 120 17.63 18.93 32.78
N LYS A 121 18.65 18.73 31.95
CA LYS A 121 19.00 17.43 31.37
C LYS A 121 20.50 17.15 31.51
N LEU A 122 20.84 15.88 31.65
CA LEU A 122 22.22 15.40 31.58
C LEU A 122 22.34 14.24 30.59
N GLU A 123 23.55 14.03 30.08
CA GLU A 123 23.91 12.92 29.18
C GLU A 123 24.96 12.03 29.83
N VAL A 124 24.76 10.73 29.79
CA VAL A 124 25.73 9.76 30.29
C VAL A 124 26.93 9.68 29.35
N LYS A 125 28.15 9.82 29.88
CA LYS A 125 29.41 9.69 29.12
C LYS A 125 30.11 8.37 29.38
N GLU A 126 30.23 7.99 30.65
CA GLU A 126 30.87 6.74 31.06
C GLU A 126 30.00 5.98 32.05
N VAL A 127 29.95 4.65 31.90
CA VAL A 127 29.12 3.78 32.74
C VAL A 127 30.00 2.81 33.52
N TYR A 128 29.87 2.84 34.83
CA TYR A 128 30.47 1.90 35.78
C TYR A 128 29.41 0.89 36.25
N GLU A 129 29.77 -0.02 37.14
CA GLU A 129 28.87 -1.12 37.52
C GLU A 129 27.60 -0.64 38.25
N ASP A 130 27.75 0.33 39.16
CA ASP A 130 26.72 0.85 40.05
C ASP A 130 26.53 2.37 39.99
N LYS A 131 27.30 3.05 39.12
CA LYS A 131 27.25 4.51 38.93
C LYS A 131 27.60 4.88 37.49
N SER A 132 27.29 6.10 37.09
CA SER A 132 27.65 6.62 35.77
C SER A 132 28.12 8.07 35.84
N SER A 133 29.15 8.40 35.06
CA SER A 133 29.60 9.78 34.85
C SER A 133 28.81 10.41 33.72
N CYS A 134 28.37 11.65 33.94
CA CYS A 134 27.45 12.38 33.08
C CYS A 134 27.94 13.80 32.84
N GLU A 135 27.57 14.36 31.70
CA GLU A 135 27.73 15.78 31.39
C GLU A 135 26.36 16.48 31.50
N ILE A 136 26.31 17.60 32.21
CA ILE A 136 25.11 18.44 32.33
C ILE A 136 24.93 19.22 31.02
N ILE A 137 23.82 18.98 30.33
CA ILE A 137 23.45 19.68 29.08
C ILE A 137 22.92 21.07 29.42
N ASN A 138 22.03 21.16 30.41
CA ASN A 138 21.46 22.40 30.91
C ASN A 138 20.91 22.24 32.33
N GLY A 139 20.68 23.37 33.01
CA GLY A 139 20.07 23.43 34.34
C GLY A 139 21.06 23.75 35.47
N ASP A 140 20.52 24.26 36.59
CA ASP A 140 21.26 24.50 37.84
C ASP A 140 21.11 23.27 38.77
N VAL A 141 21.97 22.28 38.50
CA VAL A 141 21.91 20.94 39.07
C VAL A 141 22.62 20.89 40.43
N LYS A 142 22.03 20.18 41.41
CA LYS A 142 22.60 19.99 42.75
C LYS A 142 22.62 18.52 43.14
N VAL A 143 23.55 18.18 44.03
CA VAL A 143 23.58 16.86 44.67
C VAL A 143 22.25 16.61 45.38
N GLY A 144 21.70 15.40 45.21
CA GLY A 144 20.37 15.02 45.71
C GLY A 144 19.22 15.23 44.73
N ASP A 145 19.43 15.95 43.61
CA ASP A 145 18.40 16.05 42.57
C ASP A 145 18.13 14.65 41.95
N ARG A 146 16.86 14.40 41.59
CA ARG A 146 16.42 13.13 41.02
C ARG A 146 16.62 13.15 39.52
N VAL A 147 17.13 12.05 38.98
CA VAL A 147 17.30 11.85 37.54
C VAL A 147 16.29 10.82 37.06
N ARG A 148 15.66 11.06 35.90
CA ARG A 148 14.62 10.18 35.38
C ARG A 148 14.64 10.07 33.85
N ILE A 149 14.48 8.85 33.35
CA ILE A 149 13.96 8.57 32.00
C ILE A 149 12.48 8.22 32.17
N SER A 150 11.60 9.02 31.56
CA SER A 150 10.15 8.87 31.69
C SER A 150 9.66 7.57 31.04
N ALA A 151 8.54 7.04 31.55
CA ALA A 151 7.78 5.98 30.90
C ALA A 151 6.88 6.47 29.76
N MET A 152 6.73 7.79 29.60
CA MET A 152 6.00 8.38 28.48
C MET A 152 6.66 8.02 27.14
N GLN A 153 5.83 7.88 26.10
CA GLN A 153 6.29 7.65 24.73
C GLN A 153 7.29 8.73 24.30
N VAL A 154 8.32 8.31 23.57
CA VAL A 154 9.34 9.19 22.98
C VAL A 154 8.91 9.52 21.57
N ASP A 155 8.95 10.79 21.23
CA ASP A 155 8.64 11.26 19.88
C ASP A 155 9.83 11.01 18.96
N MET A 156 9.66 10.10 18.00
CA MET A 156 10.74 9.65 17.13
C MET A 156 10.37 9.92 15.67
N LEU A 157 11.15 10.77 15.00
CA LEU A 157 11.11 10.86 13.54
C LEU A 157 11.74 9.60 12.96
N PHE A 158 10.97 8.81 12.23
CA PHE A 158 11.46 7.65 11.50
C PHE A 158 11.82 8.08 10.07
N TYR A 159 13.12 8.13 9.77
CA TYR A 159 13.62 8.45 8.45
C TYR A 159 14.16 7.20 7.77
N GLN A 160 13.58 6.88 6.61
CA GLN A 160 14.04 5.84 5.69
C GLN A 160 14.86 6.49 4.57
N SER A 161 16.09 6.06 4.35
CA SER A 161 16.85 6.50 3.18
C SER A 161 16.29 5.88 1.88
N PRO A 162 16.38 6.59 0.73
CA PRO A 162 15.79 6.12 -0.53
C PRO A 162 16.33 4.78 -1.07
N ASP A 163 17.53 4.37 -0.64
CA ASP A 163 18.19 3.10 -0.98
C ASP A 163 17.59 1.89 -0.24
N ILE A 164 16.77 2.11 0.80
CA ILE A 164 16.10 1.04 1.52
C ILE A 164 14.80 0.64 0.82
N ASP A 165 14.62 -0.67 0.68
CA ASP A 165 13.33 -1.25 0.30
C ASP A 165 12.25 -0.96 1.36
N TRP A 166 11.12 -0.38 0.93
CA TRP A 166 10.02 0.00 1.82
C TRP A 166 9.52 -1.16 2.69
N TYR A 167 9.55 -2.40 2.22
CA TYR A 167 9.16 -3.56 3.04
C TYR A 167 10.09 -3.74 4.25
N ILE A 168 11.40 -3.58 4.04
CA ILE A 168 12.40 -3.65 5.12
C ILE A 168 12.17 -2.52 6.12
N ALA A 169 11.90 -1.30 5.62
CA ALA A 169 11.58 -0.16 6.46
C ALA A 169 10.27 -0.36 7.25
N ASP A 170 9.20 -0.87 6.61
CA ASP A 170 7.89 -1.10 7.21
C ASP A 170 7.91 -2.20 8.29
N ILE A 171 8.62 -3.31 8.06
CA ILE A 171 8.84 -4.33 9.09
C ILE A 171 9.49 -3.68 10.31
N TYR A 172 10.54 -2.89 10.09
CA TYR A 172 11.27 -2.28 11.19
C TYR A 172 10.45 -1.21 11.91
N TYR A 173 9.71 -0.39 11.16
CA TYR A 173 8.76 0.59 11.68
C TYR A 173 7.71 -0.08 12.58
N LYS A 174 7.05 -1.14 12.11
CA LYS A 174 6.08 -1.92 12.90
C LYS A 174 6.72 -2.52 14.13
N THR A 175 7.93 -3.08 13.97
CA THR A 175 8.72 -3.66 15.06
C THR A 175 9.01 -2.65 16.18
N LEU A 176 9.25 -1.37 15.84
CA LEU A 176 9.40 -0.27 16.80
C LEU A 176 8.05 0.17 17.38
N LYS A 177 7.02 0.30 16.55
CA LYS A 177 5.67 0.69 16.98
C LYS A 177 5.07 -0.28 18.00
N ASP A 178 5.26 -1.58 17.79
CA ASP A 178 4.77 -2.66 18.65
C ASP A 178 5.37 -2.61 20.08
N THR A 179 6.48 -1.89 20.27
CA THR A 179 7.04 -1.67 21.62
C THR A 179 6.17 -0.76 22.47
N ASN A 180 5.28 0.03 21.85
CA ASN A 180 4.56 1.15 22.47
C ASN A 180 5.46 2.18 23.16
N ARG A 181 6.78 2.13 22.97
CA ARG A 181 7.74 3.06 23.57
C ARG A 181 7.88 4.34 22.74
N PHE A 182 7.61 4.28 21.45
CA PHE A 182 7.82 5.36 20.51
C PHE A 182 6.49 5.81 19.90
N ARG A 183 6.28 7.13 19.85
CA ARG A 183 5.30 7.73 18.95
C ARG A 183 6.07 8.09 17.68
N LEU A 184 5.88 7.28 16.64
CA LEU A 184 6.60 7.42 15.38
C LEU A 184 5.99 8.56 14.55
N ILE A 185 6.84 9.43 14.04
CA ILE A 185 6.52 10.57 13.18
C ILE A 185 7.13 10.28 11.81
N ASP A 186 6.33 10.40 10.75
CA ASP A 186 6.74 10.19 9.37
C ASP A 186 7.12 11.51 8.69
N THR A 187 7.92 11.44 7.62
CA THR A 187 8.26 12.59 6.78
C THR A 187 8.37 12.20 5.32
N ASP A 188 7.98 13.14 4.46
CA ASP A 188 8.08 13.15 3.00
C ASP A 188 9.41 13.72 2.47
N ILE A 189 10.36 14.05 3.37
CA ILE A 189 11.62 14.66 2.96
C ILE A 189 12.51 13.65 2.21
N GLU A 190 12.87 13.95 0.97
CA GLU A 190 13.74 13.11 0.15
C GLU A 190 15.17 13.68 0.14
N THR A 191 15.97 13.41 1.17
CA THR A 191 17.35 13.92 1.26
C THR A 191 18.29 13.02 2.06
N TYR A 192 19.53 12.86 1.61
CA TYR A 192 20.55 12.15 2.40
C TYR A 192 21.22 13.03 3.47
N GLU A 193 20.96 14.34 3.47
CA GLU A 193 21.60 15.29 4.37
C GLU A 193 20.98 15.23 5.78
N ILE A 194 21.73 14.71 6.75
CA ILE A 194 21.27 14.54 8.14
C ILE A 194 20.86 15.85 8.80
N GLU A 195 21.51 16.97 8.46
CA GLU A 195 21.20 18.29 9.00
C GLU A 195 19.79 18.75 8.61
N LYS A 196 19.36 18.48 7.37
CA LYS A 196 18.01 18.80 6.90
C LYS A 196 16.96 17.91 7.58
N ILE A 197 17.28 16.64 7.78
CA ILE A 197 16.39 15.68 8.46
C ILE A 197 16.19 16.09 9.92
N ILE A 198 17.27 16.43 10.64
CA ILE A 198 17.18 16.88 12.04
C ILE A 198 16.43 18.21 12.14
N LYS A 199 16.63 19.13 11.18
CA LYS A 199 15.84 20.37 11.12
C LYS A 199 14.34 20.07 11.00
N LYS A 200 13.95 19.18 10.09
CA LYS A 200 12.55 18.74 9.92
C LYS A 200 12.02 18.05 11.19
N ALA A 201 12.82 17.21 11.84
CA ALA A 201 12.47 16.57 13.11
C ALA A 201 12.15 17.61 14.20
N LYS A 202 12.93 18.68 14.28
CA LYS A 202 12.73 19.77 15.22
C LYS A 202 11.44 20.56 14.93
N GLU A 203 11.14 20.79 13.65
CA GLU A 203 9.88 21.42 13.22
C GLU A 203 8.65 20.57 13.58
N LEU A 204 8.78 19.25 13.51
CA LEU A 204 7.72 18.28 13.84
C LEU A 204 7.62 17.95 15.33
N GLY A 205 8.49 18.53 16.17
CA GLY A 205 8.49 18.28 17.61
C GLY A 205 8.99 16.89 18.03
N ALA A 206 9.81 16.23 17.21
CA ALA A 206 10.45 14.96 17.57
C ALA A 206 11.57 15.16 18.60
N ASP A 207 11.71 14.23 19.55
CA ASP A 207 12.82 14.18 20.51
C ASP A 207 14.07 13.51 19.90
N VAL A 208 13.86 12.56 19.00
CA VAL A 208 14.89 11.68 18.43
C VAL A 208 14.67 11.49 16.93
N VAL A 209 15.75 11.40 16.17
CA VAL A 209 15.72 10.91 14.78
C VAL A 209 16.27 9.50 14.74
N LEU A 210 15.51 8.59 14.13
CA LEU A 210 16.02 7.33 13.65
C LEU A 210 16.30 7.45 12.15
N PHE A 211 17.56 7.30 11.77
CA PHE A 211 17.99 7.25 10.38
C PHE A 211 18.30 5.81 10.00
N LEU A 212 17.49 5.23 9.13
CA LEU A 212 17.68 3.89 8.58
C LEU A 212 18.33 4.01 7.21
N SER A 213 19.42 3.27 6.96
CA SER A 213 20.08 3.16 5.64
C SER A 213 20.56 1.75 5.32
N MET A 214 20.81 1.47 4.04
CA MET A 214 21.37 0.21 3.58
C MET A 214 22.75 0.40 2.97
N LYS A 215 23.68 -0.50 3.30
CA LYS A 215 25.02 -0.56 2.72
C LYS A 215 25.26 -1.94 2.17
N GLU A 216 25.89 -2.03 1.01
CA GLU A 216 26.36 -3.29 0.45
C GLU A 216 27.84 -3.47 0.84
N PHE A 217 28.16 -4.59 1.49
CA PHE A 217 29.54 -4.93 1.87
C PHE A 217 29.75 -6.42 1.64
N ASP A 218 30.76 -6.76 0.82
CA ASP A 218 31.11 -8.16 0.49
C ASP A 218 29.91 -9.00 -0.03
N ASN A 219 29.09 -8.41 -0.93
CA ASN A 219 27.84 -8.98 -1.45
C ASN A 219 26.74 -9.25 -0.40
N GLU A 220 26.90 -8.79 0.84
CA GLU A 220 25.86 -8.82 1.86
C GLU A 220 25.25 -7.42 2.04
N ALA A 221 23.93 -7.33 2.05
CA ALA A 221 23.24 -6.10 2.38
C ALA A 221 23.12 -5.95 3.90
N ILE A 222 23.67 -4.84 4.39
CA ILE A 222 23.75 -4.48 5.79
C ILE A 222 22.78 -3.33 6.05
N LEU A 223 21.80 -3.57 6.90
CA LEU A 223 20.90 -2.53 7.39
C LEU A 223 21.57 -1.79 8.53
N GLN A 224 21.62 -0.47 8.44
CA GLN A 224 22.24 0.40 9.41
C GLN A 224 21.18 1.34 10.01
N GLN A 225 21.10 1.34 11.34
CA GLN A 225 20.32 2.30 12.12
C GLN A 225 21.27 3.25 12.84
N LYS A 226 20.98 4.54 12.74
CA LYS A 226 21.62 5.59 13.52
C LYS A 226 20.57 6.37 14.29
N LEU A 227 20.85 6.69 15.55
CA LEU A 227 19.98 7.51 16.38
C LEU A 227 20.65 8.83 16.73
N PHE A 228 19.89 9.91 16.60
CA PHE A 228 20.34 11.27 16.88
C PHE A 228 19.39 11.99 17.83
N TRP A 229 19.96 12.75 18.76
CA TRP A 229 19.19 13.70 19.56
C TRP A 229 18.82 14.92 18.71
N THR A 230 17.53 15.27 18.63
CA THR A 230 17.08 16.41 17.81
C THR A 230 17.52 17.76 18.36
N SER A 231 17.75 17.85 19.67
CA SER A 231 18.10 19.09 20.36
C SER A 231 19.43 19.68 19.93
N ASP A 232 20.40 18.84 19.61
CA ASP A 232 21.82 19.20 19.42
C ASP A 232 22.55 18.32 18.39
N SER A 233 21.82 17.47 17.66
CA SER A 233 22.31 16.65 16.53
C SER A 233 23.36 15.59 16.89
N VAL A 234 23.54 15.29 18.18
CA VAL A 234 24.50 14.28 18.63
C VAL A 234 24.01 12.88 18.26
N GLN A 235 24.82 12.14 17.50
CA GLN A 235 24.62 10.70 17.26
C GLN A 235 24.97 9.94 18.54
N PHE A 236 24.02 9.17 19.09
CA PHE A 236 24.23 8.43 20.33
C PHE A 236 24.14 6.90 20.16
N SER A 237 23.70 6.41 19.00
CA SER A 237 23.68 4.98 18.70
C SER A 237 23.90 4.74 17.22
N GLU A 238 24.67 3.69 16.91
CA GLU A 238 24.81 3.14 15.57
C GLU A 238 24.87 1.62 15.68
N ILE A 239 23.96 0.94 14.99
CA ILE A 239 23.95 -0.50 14.90
C ILE A 239 23.79 -0.91 13.45
N SER A 240 24.55 -1.91 13.06
CA SER A 240 24.47 -2.51 11.73
C SER A 240 24.16 -3.98 11.90
N SER A 241 23.23 -4.48 11.09
CA SER A 241 22.88 -5.90 11.08
C SER A 241 22.86 -6.39 9.64
N PRO A 242 23.50 -7.53 9.34
CA PRO A 242 23.30 -8.18 8.07
C PRO A 242 21.82 -8.52 7.95
N ILE A 243 21.27 -8.30 6.76
CA ILE A 243 19.92 -8.70 6.43
C ILE A 243 20.04 -10.02 5.69
N GLY A 244 19.47 -11.08 6.26
CA GLY A 244 19.50 -12.40 5.64
C GLY A 244 18.83 -12.38 4.26
N SER A 245 19.30 -13.23 3.35
CA SER A 245 18.76 -13.35 1.98
C SER A 245 17.23 -13.56 1.94
N GLU A 246 16.65 -14.13 2.99
CA GLU A 246 15.21 -14.29 3.21
C GLU A 246 14.43 -12.97 3.33
N PHE A 247 15.11 -11.90 3.73
CA PHE A 247 14.59 -10.53 3.78
C PHE A 247 15.05 -9.69 2.58
N LEU A 248 16.14 -10.08 1.91
CA LEU A 248 16.68 -9.37 0.74
C LEU A 248 16.00 -9.71 -0.57
N GLY A 249 15.40 -10.90 -0.69
CA GLY A 249 14.52 -11.33 -1.78
C GLY A 249 14.66 -10.57 -3.11
N GLU A 250 15.89 -10.51 -3.67
CA GLU A 250 16.37 -9.68 -4.80
C GLU A 250 17.14 -8.39 -4.44
N LEU A 251 18.27 -8.54 -3.74
CA LEU A 251 19.41 -7.63 -3.84
C LEU A 251 20.60 -8.46 -4.37
N SER A 252 21.13 -8.07 -5.52
CA SER A 252 22.19 -8.70 -6.32
C SER A 252 21.79 -9.91 -7.21
N ILE A 253 21.70 -9.64 -8.52
CA ILE A 253 22.60 -10.14 -9.57
C ILE A 253 21.90 -9.99 -10.93
N GLY A 254 22.33 -8.98 -11.68
CA GLY A 254 22.41 -9.04 -13.14
C GLY A 254 21.22 -8.48 -13.91
N ASP A 255 21.47 -7.37 -14.59
CA ASP A 255 20.87 -7.02 -15.87
C ASP A 255 20.63 -8.27 -16.73
N LYS A 256 19.38 -8.79 -16.74
CA LYS A 256 18.76 -9.52 -17.86
C LYS A 256 17.41 -10.19 -17.60
N TYR A 257 16.88 -10.29 -16.39
CA TYR A 257 15.61 -11.01 -16.19
C TYR A 257 14.66 -10.28 -15.25
N PHE A 258 13.73 -9.53 -15.85
CA PHE A 258 12.52 -9.05 -15.21
C PHE A 258 11.73 -10.23 -14.62
N LYS A 259 11.75 -10.36 -13.30
CA LYS A 259 10.72 -11.07 -12.52
C LYS A 259 10.51 -10.29 -11.23
N LEU A 260 9.29 -9.81 -11.00
CA LEU A 260 8.83 -9.58 -9.64
C LEU A 260 8.65 -10.98 -9.01
N SER A 261 9.28 -11.23 -7.86
CA SER A 261 8.94 -12.40 -7.06
C SER A 261 7.46 -12.37 -6.65
N GLU A 262 6.73 -13.39 -7.08
CA GLU A 262 5.27 -13.37 -7.24
C GLU A 262 4.42 -13.39 -5.95
N GLU A 263 4.96 -13.33 -4.72
CA GLU A 263 4.12 -13.63 -3.54
C GLU A 263 4.37 -12.87 -2.22
N LYS A 264 5.36 -11.96 -2.05
CA LYS A 264 5.70 -11.46 -0.69
C LYS A 264 5.68 -9.94 -0.42
N SER A 265 5.45 -9.08 -1.41
CA SER A 265 5.42 -7.62 -1.24
C SER A 265 4.10 -7.01 -1.74
N LYS A 266 2.99 -7.47 -1.15
CA LYS A 266 1.64 -6.93 -1.41
C LYS A 266 0.99 -6.52 -0.09
N ILE A 267 0.45 -5.30 -0.05
CA ILE A 267 -0.48 -4.88 1.00
C ILE A 267 -1.87 -5.02 0.42
N ASP A 268 -2.69 -5.88 1.02
CA ASP A 268 -4.07 -6.08 0.62
C ASP A 268 -4.98 -5.30 1.59
N ILE A 269 -5.65 -4.28 1.09
CA ILE A 269 -6.60 -3.45 1.84
C ILE A 269 -8.03 -3.81 1.44
N ASP A 270 -8.92 -3.95 2.41
CA ASP A 270 -10.34 -4.21 2.17
C ASP A 270 -11.05 -2.97 1.63
N MET A 271 -11.75 -3.15 0.50
CA MET A 271 -12.58 -2.12 -0.12
C MET A 271 -14.06 -2.50 -0.10
N PRO A 272 -14.97 -1.51 -0.18
CA PRO A 272 -16.39 -1.74 -0.43
C PRO A 272 -16.61 -2.70 -1.60
N ILE A 273 -17.65 -3.53 -1.49
CA ILE A 273 -17.95 -4.57 -2.50
C ILE A 273 -18.22 -3.98 -3.89
N ASP A 274 -18.72 -2.75 -3.93
CA ASP A 274 -19.08 -1.97 -5.10
C ASP A 274 -17.98 -0.98 -5.55
N ALA A 275 -16.83 -0.91 -4.88
CA ALA A 275 -15.70 -0.03 -5.26
C ALA A 275 -15.24 -0.31 -6.70
N PHE A 276 -15.27 0.62 -7.66
CA PHE A 276 -15.07 0.30 -9.08
C PHE A 276 -13.84 0.95 -9.70
N MET A 277 -13.59 2.24 -9.45
CA MET A 277 -12.44 2.96 -10.01
C MET A 277 -11.65 3.68 -8.93
N ILE A 278 -10.39 3.97 -9.24
CA ILE A 278 -9.49 4.73 -8.37
C ILE A 278 -8.79 5.84 -9.15
N ALA A 279 -8.57 6.96 -8.49
CA ALA A 279 -7.78 8.09 -8.96
C ALA A 279 -7.00 8.69 -7.79
N GLU A 280 -5.99 9.50 -8.09
CA GLU A 280 -5.20 10.21 -7.08
C GLU A 280 -5.06 11.67 -7.47
N GLY A 281 -5.24 12.57 -6.52
CA GLY A 281 -5.06 14.01 -6.73
C GLY A 281 -4.88 14.75 -5.40
N ASP A 282 -4.29 15.92 -5.46
CA ASP A 282 -4.17 16.85 -4.32
C ASP A 282 -5.49 17.63 -4.20
N ILE A 283 -6.47 17.06 -3.51
CA ILE A 283 -7.86 17.54 -3.53
C ILE A 283 -8.03 18.79 -2.66
N ASP A 284 -7.27 18.91 -1.58
CA ASP A 284 -7.35 20.06 -0.67
C ASP A 284 -6.29 21.14 -0.93
N GLY A 285 -5.28 20.85 -1.75
CA GLY A 285 -4.19 21.75 -2.12
C GLY A 285 -3.04 21.78 -1.11
N ASN A 286 -2.89 20.72 -0.30
CA ASN A 286 -1.86 20.62 0.74
C ASN A 286 -0.52 20.05 0.22
N GLY A 287 -0.46 19.63 -1.05
CA GLY A 287 0.71 19.02 -1.69
C GLY A 287 0.78 17.49 -1.56
N GLN A 288 -0.10 16.86 -0.78
CA GLN A 288 -0.25 15.41 -0.66
C GLN A 288 -1.44 14.97 -1.50
N LYS A 289 -1.33 13.79 -2.13
CA LYS A 289 -2.44 13.26 -2.93
C LYS A 289 -3.36 12.39 -2.08
N GLU A 290 -4.65 12.62 -2.19
CA GLU A 290 -5.67 11.72 -1.71
C GLU A 290 -6.01 10.65 -2.75
N LEU A 291 -6.30 9.44 -2.28
CA LEU A 291 -6.90 8.37 -3.07
C LEU A 291 -8.40 8.59 -3.16
N VAL A 292 -8.89 8.84 -4.37
CA VAL A 292 -10.31 8.97 -4.70
C VAL A 292 -10.81 7.62 -5.23
N VAL A 293 -11.85 7.08 -4.61
CA VAL A 293 -12.39 5.76 -4.95
C VAL A 293 -13.86 5.91 -5.31
N SER A 294 -14.26 5.47 -6.50
CA SER A 294 -15.68 5.36 -6.83
C SER A 294 -16.23 4.05 -6.28
N THR A 295 -17.46 4.07 -5.80
CA THR A 295 -18.32 2.89 -5.83
C THR A 295 -19.14 2.88 -7.12
N ASP A 296 -20.21 2.09 -7.20
CA ASP A 296 -21.16 2.23 -8.31
C ASP A 296 -21.87 3.61 -8.28
N ARG A 297 -21.96 4.28 -7.13
CA ARG A 297 -22.73 5.53 -6.96
C ARG A 297 -22.02 6.64 -6.19
N ASP A 298 -21.22 6.30 -5.19
CA ASP A 298 -20.63 7.28 -4.29
C ASP A 298 -19.14 7.48 -4.65
N ILE A 299 -18.60 8.65 -4.33
CA ILE A 299 -17.14 8.87 -4.29
C ILE A 299 -16.70 8.92 -2.83
N LEU A 300 -15.69 8.12 -2.52
CA LEU A 300 -15.03 8.04 -1.23
C LEU A 300 -13.61 8.58 -1.36
N ILE A 301 -13.09 9.23 -0.32
CA ILE A 301 -11.78 9.87 -0.35
C ILE A 301 -10.98 9.39 0.84
N PHE A 302 -9.75 8.99 0.59
CA PHE A 302 -8.88 8.39 1.57
C PHE A 302 -7.47 8.96 1.49
N THR A 303 -6.78 8.98 2.62
CA THR A 303 -5.34 9.14 2.66
C THR A 303 -4.72 7.76 2.65
N LEU A 304 -3.85 7.50 1.68
CA LEU A 304 -3.14 6.23 1.55
C LEU A 304 -1.80 6.31 2.28
N ARG A 305 -1.76 5.84 3.53
CA ARG A 305 -0.53 5.71 4.33
C ARG A 305 -0.13 4.23 4.44
N VAL A 306 0.11 3.74 5.66
CA VAL A 306 0.29 2.31 5.93
C VAL A 306 -1.07 1.58 5.86
N ASP A 307 -2.14 2.29 6.23
CA ASP A 307 -3.54 1.89 6.12
C ASP A 307 -4.32 2.91 5.29
N LEU A 308 -5.58 2.57 5.00
CA LEU A 308 -6.51 3.44 4.30
C LEU A 308 -7.38 4.16 5.33
N GLN A 309 -7.17 5.46 5.49
CA GLN A 309 -7.92 6.29 6.43
C GLN A 309 -8.83 7.26 5.66
N PRO A 310 -10.08 7.50 6.12
CA PRO A 310 -10.91 8.53 5.51
C PRO A 310 -10.19 9.88 5.52
N ALA A 311 -10.10 10.53 4.37
CA ALA A 311 -9.56 11.87 4.25
C ALA A 311 -10.67 12.91 4.40
N LEU A 312 -10.29 14.18 4.56
CA LEU A 312 -11.20 15.33 4.52
C LEU A 312 -12.40 15.15 5.46
N ASP A 313 -12.14 14.76 6.71
CA ASP A 313 -13.16 14.46 7.73
C ASP A 313 -14.24 13.43 7.31
N GLY A 314 -13.90 12.53 6.40
CA GLY A 314 -14.80 11.49 5.91
C GLY A 314 -15.84 12.01 4.90
N MET A 315 -15.57 13.15 4.25
CA MET A 315 -16.43 13.65 3.18
C MET A 315 -16.58 12.64 2.03
N THR A 316 -17.77 12.65 1.43
CA THR A 316 -18.10 11.80 0.27
C THR A 316 -18.98 12.56 -0.70
N ILE A 317 -18.87 12.27 -1.98
CA ILE A 317 -19.85 12.74 -2.98
C ILE A 317 -20.90 11.65 -3.12
N LYS A 318 -22.13 11.93 -2.69
CA LYS A 318 -23.23 10.95 -2.72
C LYS A 318 -23.92 10.92 -4.07
N GLY A 319 -24.08 9.72 -4.63
CA GLY A 319 -24.88 9.47 -5.83
C GLY A 319 -26.31 9.05 -5.51
N SER A 320 -27.15 9.00 -6.56
CA SER A 320 -28.48 8.40 -6.50
C SER A 320 -28.45 6.90 -6.74
N SER A 321 -29.50 6.18 -6.34
CA SER A 321 -29.63 4.73 -6.53
C SER A 321 -29.66 4.29 -8.01
N SER A 322 -29.95 5.19 -8.93
CA SER A 322 -29.94 4.97 -10.39
C SER A 322 -28.59 5.29 -11.05
N ASP A 323 -27.61 5.76 -10.28
CA ASP A 323 -26.28 6.10 -10.80
C ASP A 323 -25.43 4.83 -10.96
N ASN A 324 -24.63 4.84 -12.02
CA ASN A 324 -23.60 3.86 -12.29
C ASN A 324 -22.36 4.60 -12.78
N ILE A 325 -21.39 4.83 -11.90
CA ILE A 325 -20.13 5.50 -12.23
C ILE A 325 -19.32 4.60 -13.18
N ILE A 326 -18.89 5.18 -14.30
CA ILE A 326 -18.16 4.49 -15.35
C ILE A 326 -16.78 5.07 -15.63
N TRP A 327 -16.50 6.29 -15.16
CA TRP A 327 -15.18 6.92 -15.25
C TRP A 327 -14.92 7.86 -14.08
N LEU A 328 -13.68 7.89 -13.60
CA LEU A 328 -13.21 8.75 -12.50
C LEU A 328 -11.81 9.28 -12.85
N ASP A 329 -11.61 10.59 -12.72
CA ASP A 329 -10.32 11.26 -12.87
C ASP A 329 -10.18 12.41 -11.87
N THR A 330 -8.95 12.89 -11.69
CA THR A 330 -8.58 14.06 -10.89
C THR A 330 -7.61 14.94 -11.68
N LEU A 331 -7.83 16.25 -11.69
CA LEU A 331 -6.96 17.22 -12.37
C LEU A 331 -7.26 18.63 -11.90
N ASP A 332 -6.23 19.44 -11.62
CA ASP A 332 -6.33 20.89 -11.44
C ASP A 332 -6.61 21.58 -12.79
N LEU A 333 -7.90 21.73 -13.10
CA LEU A 333 -8.43 22.27 -14.35
C LEU A 333 -8.39 23.79 -14.37
N ASN A 334 -8.66 24.42 -13.22
CA ASN A 334 -8.75 25.87 -13.10
C ASN A 334 -7.41 26.52 -12.68
N ARG A 335 -6.39 25.71 -12.39
CA ARG A 335 -5.03 26.11 -12.00
C ARG A 335 -4.96 26.86 -10.67
N ASN A 336 -5.81 26.50 -9.72
CA ASN A 336 -5.80 27.07 -8.37
C ASN A 336 -4.93 26.28 -7.38
N GLY A 337 -4.28 25.21 -7.83
CA GLY A 337 -3.45 24.35 -6.99
C GLY A 337 -4.22 23.25 -6.26
N LYS A 338 -5.50 23.03 -6.57
CA LYS A 338 -6.31 21.91 -6.09
C LYS A 338 -6.81 21.09 -7.27
N ASP A 339 -6.73 19.78 -7.16
CA ASP A 339 -7.28 18.88 -8.17
C ASP A 339 -8.81 18.78 -8.04
N GLU A 340 -9.55 19.05 -9.13
CA GLU A 340 -10.98 18.75 -9.18
C GLU A 340 -11.25 17.27 -9.45
N ILE A 341 -12.35 16.76 -8.88
CA ILE A 341 -12.84 15.40 -9.11
C ILE A 341 -13.76 15.38 -10.32
N ILE A 342 -13.37 14.61 -11.33
CA ILE A 342 -14.09 14.46 -12.60
C ILE A 342 -14.78 13.10 -12.62
N ILE A 343 -16.10 13.09 -12.76
CA ILE A 343 -16.93 11.88 -12.70
C ILE A 343 -17.72 11.76 -13.97
N THR A 344 -17.66 10.62 -14.66
CA THR A 344 -18.65 10.26 -15.67
C THR A 344 -19.50 9.10 -15.15
N LYS A 345 -20.82 9.26 -15.17
CA LYS A 345 -21.76 8.21 -14.76
C LYS A 345 -22.85 7.99 -15.79
N MET A 346 -23.34 6.76 -15.84
CA MET A 346 -24.55 6.39 -16.56
C MET A 346 -25.73 6.44 -15.59
N GLN A 347 -26.81 7.11 -15.99
CA GLN A 347 -28.05 7.16 -15.23
C GLN A 347 -29.07 6.28 -15.94
N SER A 348 -29.59 5.27 -15.25
CA SER A 348 -30.71 4.46 -15.75
C SER A 348 -32.04 5.01 -15.26
N ASN A 349 -32.98 5.25 -16.18
CA ASN A 349 -34.36 5.60 -15.85
C ASN A 349 -35.29 4.37 -15.86
N SER A 350 -34.89 3.22 -15.30
CA SER A 350 -35.85 2.18 -14.84
C SER A 350 -35.15 1.06 -14.06
N LEU A 351 -35.88 0.53 -13.09
CA LEU A 351 -35.56 -0.55 -12.15
C LEU A 351 -35.17 -1.86 -12.85
N ASP A 352 -34.28 -2.61 -12.20
CA ASP A 352 -34.06 -4.05 -12.34
C ASP A 352 -33.79 -4.60 -13.74
N THR A 353 -32.49 -4.79 -14.03
CA THR A 353 -31.94 -5.55 -15.16
C THR A 353 -32.31 -7.06 -15.20
N LYS A 354 -33.41 -7.49 -14.57
CA LYS A 354 -33.89 -8.88 -14.62
C LYS A 354 -35.37 -9.08 -14.94
N SER A 355 -36.14 -8.02 -15.19
CA SER A 355 -37.54 -8.16 -15.62
C SER A 355 -37.92 -7.09 -16.64
N ILE A 356 -37.39 -7.19 -17.85
CA ILE A 356 -37.92 -6.42 -18.98
C ILE A 356 -38.99 -7.29 -19.65
N ASP A 357 -40.24 -6.98 -19.37
CA ASP A 357 -41.39 -7.48 -20.12
C ASP A 357 -41.32 -6.92 -21.56
N ALA A 358 -41.27 -7.82 -22.55
CA ALA A 358 -41.15 -7.48 -23.96
C ALA A 358 -42.36 -6.70 -24.52
N SER A 359 -43.44 -6.56 -23.75
CA SER A 359 -44.64 -5.82 -24.13
C SER A 359 -44.64 -4.31 -23.80
N MET A 360 -43.59 -3.79 -23.14
CA MET A 360 -43.52 -2.37 -22.78
C MET A 360 -43.15 -1.47 -23.97
N SER A 361 -43.83 -0.33 -24.09
CA SER A 361 -43.61 0.70 -25.11
C SER A 361 -42.18 1.26 -25.07
N GLU A 362 -41.69 1.79 -26.20
CA GLU A 362 -40.35 2.38 -26.32
C GLU A 362 -40.09 3.49 -25.29
N ASP A 363 -41.12 4.24 -24.87
CA ASP A 363 -41.02 5.28 -23.85
C ASP A 363 -40.97 4.75 -22.40
N ALA A 364 -41.36 3.49 -22.16
CA ALA A 364 -41.28 2.83 -20.86
C ALA A 364 -39.94 2.09 -20.62
N ARG A 365 -39.12 1.92 -21.67
CA ARG A 365 -37.75 1.41 -21.56
C ARG A 365 -36.82 2.57 -21.22
N GLY A 366 -36.66 2.84 -19.92
CA GLY A 366 -35.82 3.92 -19.40
C GLY A 366 -34.62 4.29 -20.27
N LYS A 367 -34.63 5.50 -20.82
CA LYS A 367 -33.53 6.03 -21.66
C LYS A 367 -32.32 6.24 -20.76
N GLY A 368 -31.31 5.38 -20.88
CA GLY A 368 -30.02 5.57 -20.22
C GLY A 368 -29.36 6.85 -20.75
N SER A 369 -28.88 7.70 -19.85
CA SER A 369 -28.10 8.90 -20.23
C SER A 369 -26.70 8.83 -19.63
N ILE A 370 -25.74 9.46 -20.28
CA ILE A 370 -24.40 9.69 -19.74
C ILE A 370 -24.35 11.13 -19.22
N VAL A 371 -23.87 11.33 -18.01
CA VAL A 371 -23.70 12.66 -17.44
C VAL A 371 -22.33 12.74 -16.80
N SER A 372 -21.59 13.81 -17.11
CA SER A 372 -20.29 14.10 -16.53
C SER A 372 -20.35 15.31 -15.61
N PHE A 373 -19.57 15.27 -14.54
CA PHE A 373 -19.52 16.25 -13.47
C PHE A 373 -18.07 16.61 -13.14
N ILE A 374 -17.87 17.85 -12.70
CA ILE A 374 -16.61 18.35 -12.15
C ILE A 374 -16.91 18.97 -10.79
N TYR A 375 -16.28 18.43 -9.74
CA TYR A 375 -16.45 18.88 -8.36
C TYR A 375 -15.14 19.46 -7.82
N GLU A 376 -15.25 20.54 -7.06
CA GLU A 376 -14.12 21.15 -6.34
C GLU A 376 -14.39 21.17 -4.84
N LEU A 377 -13.36 20.93 -4.03
CA LEU A 377 -13.44 21.11 -2.59
C LEU A 377 -13.34 22.60 -2.24
N ARG A 378 -14.42 23.16 -1.71
CA ARG A 378 -14.44 24.52 -1.15
C ARG A 378 -14.78 24.47 0.31
N GLU A 379 -13.91 25.05 1.13
CA GLU A 379 -14.02 25.04 2.59
C GLU A 379 -14.20 23.61 3.12
N ASN A 380 -15.45 23.19 3.35
CA ASN A 380 -15.79 21.87 3.89
C ASN A 380 -16.86 21.13 3.08
N GLU A 381 -16.99 21.42 1.79
CA GLU A 381 -17.94 20.75 0.89
C GLU A 381 -17.43 20.59 -0.55
N PHE A 382 -17.95 19.56 -1.24
CA PHE A 382 -17.75 19.40 -2.68
C PHE A 382 -18.78 20.19 -3.46
N VAL A 383 -18.33 21.26 -4.11
CA VAL A 383 -19.16 22.13 -4.93
C VAL A 383 -19.12 21.66 -6.37
N LEU A 384 -20.28 21.50 -6.99
CA LEU A 384 -20.41 21.19 -8.42
C LEU A 384 -20.02 22.42 -9.24
N LEU A 385 -18.92 22.35 -9.98
CA LEU A 385 -18.49 23.41 -10.88
C LEU A 385 -19.10 23.29 -12.27
N TYR A 386 -19.20 22.07 -12.78
CA TYR A 386 -19.68 21.84 -14.15
C TYR A 386 -20.40 20.51 -14.28
N LYS A 387 -21.49 20.53 -15.05
CA LYS A 387 -22.29 19.35 -15.41
C LYS A 387 -22.54 19.38 -16.91
N ASN A 388 -22.31 18.26 -17.59
CA ASN A 388 -22.64 18.13 -19.01
C ASN A 388 -23.39 16.82 -19.28
N GLU A 389 -24.56 16.95 -19.91
CA GLU A 389 -25.41 15.82 -20.27
C GLU A 389 -25.03 15.25 -21.63
N ASN A 390 -25.21 13.94 -21.77
CA ASN A 390 -24.86 13.16 -22.94
C ASN A 390 -23.42 13.38 -23.40
N THR A 391 -22.49 13.50 -22.46
CA THR A 391 -21.08 13.72 -22.75
C THR A 391 -20.22 12.94 -21.75
N PHE A 392 -19.24 12.20 -22.25
CA PHE A 392 -18.20 11.53 -21.48
C PHE A 392 -17.04 12.49 -21.23
N PHE A 393 -16.43 12.46 -20.03
CA PHE A 393 -15.19 13.19 -19.72
C PHE A 393 -14.05 12.22 -19.40
N ARG A 394 -12.83 12.61 -19.79
CA ARG A 394 -11.60 11.90 -19.48
C ARG A 394 -10.41 12.85 -19.43
N LYS A 395 -9.50 12.64 -18.49
CA LYS A 395 -8.17 13.24 -18.46
C LYS A 395 -7.23 12.56 -19.47
N VAL A 396 -6.54 13.37 -20.28
CA VAL A 396 -5.44 12.93 -21.14
C VAL A 396 -4.24 13.85 -20.94
N GLY A 397 -3.23 13.37 -20.21
CA GLY A 397 -2.15 14.22 -19.73
C GLY A 397 -2.68 15.28 -18.77
N ASN A 398 -2.43 16.56 -19.07
CA ASN A 398 -2.93 17.70 -18.29
C ASN A 398 -4.12 18.39 -18.99
N GLU A 399 -4.81 17.68 -19.88
CA GLU A 399 -5.99 18.21 -20.59
C GLU A 399 -7.23 17.39 -20.22
N LEU A 400 -8.38 18.08 -20.13
CA LEU A 400 -9.69 17.44 -20.12
C LEU A 400 -10.19 17.29 -21.55
N VAL A 401 -10.57 16.07 -21.92
CA VAL A 401 -11.22 15.78 -23.20
C VAL A 401 -12.61 15.22 -22.97
N ALA A 402 -13.44 15.34 -24.00
CA ALA A 402 -14.83 14.94 -23.98
C ALA A 402 -15.28 14.36 -25.32
N GLN A 403 -16.33 13.53 -25.28
CA GLN A 403 -16.98 12.97 -26.46
C GLN A 403 -18.47 12.84 -26.18
N LYS A 404 -19.31 13.10 -27.18
CA LYS A 404 -20.75 13.00 -27.00
C LYS A 404 -21.19 11.54 -26.86
N TYR A 405 -22.31 11.36 -26.19
CA TYR A 405 -23.02 10.10 -26.06
C TYR A 405 -24.31 10.13 -26.87
N SER A 406 -24.62 9.02 -27.52
CA SER A 406 -25.96 8.77 -28.03
C SER A 406 -26.38 7.33 -27.72
N LEU A 407 -27.68 7.11 -27.52
CA LEU A 407 -28.24 5.76 -27.31
C LEU A 407 -27.93 4.82 -28.48
N ALA A 408 -27.83 5.36 -29.69
CA ALA A 408 -27.69 4.59 -30.92
C ALA A 408 -26.25 4.14 -31.18
N GLU A 409 -25.27 4.97 -30.82
CA GLU A 409 -23.86 4.74 -31.15
C GLU A 409 -22.99 4.43 -29.93
N GLY A 410 -23.43 4.78 -28.72
CA GLY A 410 -22.58 4.84 -27.53
C GLY A 410 -21.70 6.07 -27.58
N TYR A 411 -20.61 6.03 -28.34
CA TYR A 411 -19.72 7.17 -28.56
C TYR A 411 -20.10 7.89 -29.85
N GLU A 412 -20.47 9.16 -29.77
CA GLU A 412 -20.91 9.97 -30.90
C GLU A 412 -19.92 11.10 -31.23
N GLY A 413 -19.55 11.17 -32.51
CA GLY A 413 -18.73 12.25 -33.05
C GLY A 413 -17.27 12.23 -32.57
N ASN A 414 -16.58 13.34 -32.83
CA ASN A 414 -15.15 13.48 -32.50
C ASN A 414 -14.93 13.67 -30.99
N VAL A 415 -13.78 13.22 -30.51
CA VAL A 415 -13.24 13.64 -29.20
C VAL A 415 -12.79 15.10 -29.30
N PHE A 416 -13.08 15.92 -28.30
CA PHE A 416 -12.74 17.35 -28.27
C PHE A 416 -12.24 17.77 -26.89
N ARG A 417 -11.51 18.90 -26.82
CA ARG A 417 -11.03 19.45 -25.54
C ARG A 417 -12.11 20.17 -24.78
N ILE A 418 -12.01 20.18 -23.46
CA ILE A 418 -12.72 21.13 -22.60
C ILE A 418 -11.66 22.08 -22.02
N ILE A 419 -11.90 23.37 -22.15
CA ILE A 419 -11.00 24.44 -21.72
C ILE A 419 -11.71 25.25 -20.64
N TYR A 420 -11.01 25.58 -19.57
CA TYR A 420 -11.48 26.51 -18.55
C TYR A 420 -10.99 27.93 -18.87
N GLU A 421 -11.93 28.82 -19.17
CA GLU A 421 -11.72 30.26 -19.38
C GLU A 421 -12.89 31.00 -18.72
N ASP A 422 -12.76 31.24 -17.41
CA ASP A 422 -13.80 31.66 -16.46
C ASP A 422 -14.95 30.63 -16.27
N ASP A 423 -15.24 29.85 -17.31
CA ASP A 423 -16.19 28.75 -17.35
C ASP A 423 -15.68 27.65 -18.30
N TYR A 424 -16.23 26.43 -18.19
CA TYR A 424 -15.86 25.29 -19.00
C TYR A 424 -16.51 25.32 -20.38
N LYS A 425 -15.69 25.38 -21.43
CA LYS A 425 -16.14 25.51 -22.82
C LYS A 425 -15.55 24.42 -23.70
N LYS A 426 -16.27 24.10 -24.76
CA LYS A 426 -15.77 23.19 -25.81
C LYS A 426 -14.64 23.87 -26.58
N GLY A 427 -13.48 23.23 -26.60
CA GLY A 427 -12.34 23.57 -27.45
C GLY A 427 -12.26 22.71 -28.71
N ASP A 428 -11.05 22.63 -29.28
CA ASP A 428 -10.79 21.96 -30.55
C ASP A 428 -11.03 20.44 -30.52
N ASN A 429 -11.42 19.89 -31.67
CA ASN A 429 -11.49 18.45 -31.88
C ASN A 429 -10.07 17.85 -31.97
N LEU A 430 -9.88 16.68 -31.37
CA LEU A 430 -8.66 15.89 -31.53
C LEU A 430 -8.69 15.18 -32.88
N LYS A 431 -7.54 15.10 -33.53
CA LYS A 431 -7.33 14.29 -34.74
C LYS A 431 -6.98 12.87 -34.30
N LEU A 432 -7.96 11.97 -34.29
CA LEU A 432 -7.79 10.57 -33.92
C LEU A 432 -8.06 9.67 -35.14
N PRO A 433 -7.49 8.45 -35.19
CA PRO A 433 -7.88 7.46 -36.18
C PRO A 433 -9.37 7.13 -36.10
N GLU A 434 -9.95 6.72 -37.23
CA GLU A 434 -11.37 6.35 -37.30
C GLU A 434 -11.68 5.20 -36.32
N GLY A 435 -12.80 5.34 -35.59
CA GLY A 435 -13.26 4.35 -34.61
C GLY A 435 -12.58 4.44 -33.23
N VAL A 436 -11.57 5.29 -33.06
CA VAL A 436 -10.94 5.53 -31.74
C VAL A 436 -11.81 6.50 -30.94
N ASN A 437 -12.35 6.04 -29.81
CA ASN A 437 -13.17 6.84 -28.89
C ASN A 437 -12.34 7.40 -27.71
N ILE A 438 -13.00 8.20 -26.87
CA ILE A 438 -12.40 8.92 -25.74
C ILE A 438 -11.60 8.03 -24.78
N TYR A 439 -11.99 6.77 -24.54
CA TYR A 439 -11.32 5.89 -23.56
C TYR A 439 -10.28 4.96 -24.18
N ASP A 440 -10.08 4.97 -25.50
CA ASP A 440 -9.26 3.96 -26.16
C ASP A 440 -7.76 4.24 -26.09
N PHE A 441 -7.35 5.51 -26.02
CA PHE A 441 -6.03 5.91 -26.48
C PHE A 441 -5.13 6.54 -25.41
N LEU A 442 -3.82 6.53 -25.69
CA LEU A 442 -2.84 7.44 -25.14
C LEU A 442 -1.84 7.84 -26.24
N TYR A 443 -1.04 8.86 -25.95
CA TYR A 443 0.05 9.27 -26.83
C TYR A 443 1.39 8.75 -26.32
N ILE A 444 2.26 8.31 -27.23
CA ILE A 444 3.66 7.97 -26.93
C ILE A 444 4.59 8.83 -27.79
N ASN A 445 5.80 9.10 -27.29
CA ASN A 445 6.81 9.85 -28.01
C ASN A 445 7.85 8.89 -28.58
N ASP A 446 8.01 8.90 -29.90
CA ASP A 446 9.08 8.21 -30.60
C ASP A 446 10.15 9.23 -31.03
N LEU A 447 11.43 8.90 -30.81
CA LEU A 447 12.56 9.79 -31.11
C LEU A 447 12.70 10.12 -32.61
N ARG A 448 12.18 9.27 -33.50
CA ARG A 448 12.30 9.42 -34.96
C ARG A 448 10.98 9.83 -35.61
N ALA A 449 9.88 9.23 -35.18
CA ALA A 449 8.55 9.42 -35.77
C ALA A 449 7.71 10.49 -35.05
N GLY A 450 8.20 11.03 -33.93
CA GLY A 450 7.47 12.02 -33.14
C GLY A 450 6.33 11.39 -32.34
N LYS A 451 5.22 12.12 -32.21
CA LYS A 451 4.07 11.73 -31.39
C LYS A 451 3.25 10.63 -32.09
N LEU A 452 3.25 9.42 -31.53
CA LEU A 452 2.45 8.30 -32.00
C LEU A 452 1.21 8.13 -31.12
N LEU A 453 0.17 7.49 -31.66
CA LEU A 453 -1.06 7.18 -30.94
C LEU A 453 -1.19 5.68 -30.72
N PHE A 454 -1.34 5.29 -29.46
CA PHE A 454 -1.59 3.91 -29.07
C PHE A 454 -3.03 3.77 -28.61
N SER A 455 -3.76 2.76 -29.10
CA SER A 455 -5.18 2.61 -28.76
C SER A 455 -5.67 1.17 -28.69
N TYR A 456 -6.73 0.96 -27.91
CA TYR A 456 -7.63 -0.18 -28.08
C TYR A 456 -8.42 -0.10 -29.40
N ASP A 457 -8.90 -1.26 -29.86
CA ASP A 457 -10.07 -1.35 -30.73
C ASP A 457 -11.26 -1.98 -29.99
N GLU A 458 -12.43 -1.97 -30.63
CA GLU A 458 -13.68 -2.51 -30.06
C GLU A 458 -13.59 -4.01 -29.66
N LYS A 459 -12.67 -4.78 -30.24
CA LYS A 459 -12.47 -6.20 -29.89
C LYS A 459 -11.41 -6.39 -28.81
N GLY A 460 -10.85 -5.31 -28.27
CA GLY A 460 -9.82 -5.31 -27.23
C GLY A 460 -8.41 -5.60 -27.75
N PHE A 461 -8.14 -5.45 -29.05
CA PHE A 461 -6.76 -5.49 -29.56
C PHE A 461 -6.11 -4.12 -29.42
N LEU A 462 -4.80 -4.11 -29.19
CA LEU A 462 -4.01 -2.90 -29.09
C LEU A 462 -3.43 -2.56 -30.47
N ASN A 463 -3.42 -1.29 -30.83
CA ASN A 463 -2.95 -0.79 -32.12
C ASN A 463 -2.03 0.41 -31.89
N LEU A 464 -1.05 0.59 -32.78
CA LEU A 464 -0.18 1.77 -32.81
C LEU A 464 -0.35 2.48 -34.16
N TYR A 465 -0.47 3.80 -34.15
CA TYR A 465 -0.66 4.64 -35.32
C TYR A 465 0.40 5.75 -35.38
N ASN A 466 0.79 6.13 -36.59
CA ASN A 466 1.61 7.32 -36.82
C ASN A 466 0.76 8.61 -36.85
N THR A 467 1.42 9.75 -37.09
CA THR A 467 0.79 11.08 -37.16
C THR A 467 -0.24 11.24 -38.28
N ASP A 468 -0.15 10.41 -39.33
CA ASP A 468 -1.08 10.37 -40.46
C ASP A 468 -2.22 9.36 -40.25
N ASN A 469 -2.39 8.86 -39.02
CA ASN A 469 -3.34 7.82 -38.63
C ASN A 469 -3.15 6.47 -39.35
N VAL A 470 -1.96 6.21 -39.91
CA VAL A 470 -1.62 4.92 -40.50
C VAL A 470 -1.21 3.94 -39.40
N LYS A 471 -1.82 2.76 -39.40
CA LYS A 471 -1.54 1.70 -38.43
C LYS A 471 -0.15 1.10 -38.66
N LEU A 472 0.72 1.24 -37.67
CA LEU A 472 2.08 0.69 -37.65
C LEU A 472 2.13 -0.72 -37.05
N TRP A 473 1.29 -1.00 -36.06
CA TRP A 473 1.31 -2.26 -35.33
C TRP A 473 -0.07 -2.63 -34.78
N ARG A 474 -0.29 -3.94 -34.57
CA ARG A 474 -1.45 -4.51 -33.88
C ARG A 474 -1.01 -5.69 -32.99
N SER A 475 -1.59 -5.80 -31.80
CA SER A 475 -1.35 -6.93 -30.91
C SER A 475 -1.82 -8.25 -31.51
N LYS A 476 -1.14 -9.35 -31.15
CA LYS A 476 -1.52 -10.70 -31.58
C LYS A 476 -2.78 -11.22 -30.89
N THR A 477 -3.02 -10.79 -29.65
CA THR A 477 -4.17 -11.20 -28.85
C THR A 477 -4.91 -9.97 -28.32
N ASN A 478 -6.20 -10.13 -28.02
CA ASN A 478 -6.98 -9.12 -27.32
C ASN A 478 -6.57 -9.03 -25.83
N THR A 479 -7.12 -8.10 -25.06
CA THR A 479 -6.81 -7.93 -23.63
C THR A 479 -7.72 -8.69 -22.68
N GLY A 480 -8.65 -9.51 -23.19
CA GLY A 480 -9.59 -10.28 -22.36
C GLY A 480 -10.92 -9.59 -22.08
N GLY A 481 -11.24 -8.50 -22.80
CA GLY A 481 -12.52 -7.81 -22.72
C GLY A 481 -12.62 -6.79 -21.58
N PHE A 482 -13.77 -6.11 -21.52
CA PHE A 482 -14.00 -4.93 -20.68
C PHE A 482 -15.18 -5.14 -19.72
N LEU A 483 -15.11 -4.53 -18.54
CA LEU A 483 -16.06 -4.78 -17.45
C LEU A 483 -17.39 -4.03 -17.58
N LYS A 484 -17.38 -2.82 -18.15
CA LYS A 484 -18.57 -2.02 -18.40
C LYS A 484 -18.84 -2.02 -19.90
N THR A 485 -19.79 -2.86 -20.30
CA THR A 485 -20.24 -3.00 -21.69
C THR A 485 -21.76 -2.86 -21.71
N PHE A 486 -22.27 -2.08 -22.66
CA PHE A 486 -23.66 -1.68 -22.73
C PHE A 486 -24.20 -1.88 -24.15
N ASN A 487 -25.46 -2.29 -24.25
CA ASN A 487 -26.14 -2.44 -25.52
C ASN A 487 -26.41 -1.08 -26.17
N LYS A 488 -26.21 -0.99 -27.48
CA LYS A 488 -26.69 0.12 -28.28
C LYS A 488 -28.20 -0.05 -28.52
N SER A 489 -28.94 1.04 -28.41
CA SER A 489 -30.39 1.02 -28.61
C SER A 489 -30.72 0.89 -30.10
N SER A 490 -31.69 0.04 -30.41
CA SER A 490 -32.19 -0.13 -31.76
C SER A 490 -33.68 0.20 -31.81
N PRO A 491 -34.14 0.98 -32.80
CA PRO A 491 -35.56 1.28 -32.97
C PRO A 491 -36.41 0.06 -33.35
N THR A 492 -35.77 -1.07 -33.68
CA THR A 492 -36.49 -2.33 -33.94
C THR A 492 -35.72 -3.52 -33.36
N ILE A 493 -36.46 -4.51 -32.83
CA ILE A 493 -35.90 -5.74 -32.26
C ILE A 493 -35.12 -6.56 -33.32
N MET A 494 -35.38 -6.33 -34.61
CA MET A 494 -34.75 -7.05 -35.72
C MET A 494 -33.35 -6.54 -36.08
N VAL A 495 -32.90 -5.41 -35.52
CA VAL A 495 -31.57 -4.85 -35.80
C VAL A 495 -30.75 -4.86 -34.52
N ASP A 496 -29.79 -5.77 -34.42
CA ASP A 496 -28.76 -5.73 -33.38
C ASP A 496 -27.72 -4.66 -33.77
N ARG A 497 -27.64 -3.58 -32.98
CA ARG A 497 -26.63 -2.53 -33.15
C ARG A 497 -25.30 -2.85 -32.46
N GLY A 498 -25.23 -3.96 -31.74
CA GLY A 498 -24.08 -4.37 -30.95
C GLY A 498 -23.95 -3.58 -29.65
N GLU A 499 -22.74 -3.58 -29.11
CA GLU A 499 -22.42 -3.03 -27.79
C GLU A 499 -21.38 -1.91 -27.92
N TRP A 500 -21.30 -1.08 -26.88
CA TRP A 500 -20.16 -0.20 -26.64
C TRP A 500 -19.60 -0.48 -25.25
N SER A 501 -18.28 -0.41 -25.13
CA SER A 501 -17.59 -0.64 -23.85
C SER A 501 -16.81 0.59 -23.40
N VAL A 502 -16.63 0.72 -22.08
CA VAL A 502 -15.62 1.59 -21.47
C VAL A 502 -14.34 0.79 -21.34
N LYS A 503 -13.27 1.29 -21.96
CA LYS A 503 -12.00 0.57 -22.09
C LYS A 503 -11.15 0.75 -20.84
N ASP A 504 -10.26 -0.21 -20.58
CA ASP A 504 -9.36 -0.16 -19.43
C ASP A 504 -8.39 1.02 -19.55
N ARG A 505 -8.00 1.58 -18.41
CA ARG A 505 -7.02 2.65 -18.37
C ARG A 505 -5.66 2.16 -18.89
N LEU A 506 -5.04 2.98 -19.74
CA LEU A 506 -3.68 2.82 -20.21
C LEU A 506 -2.79 3.85 -19.52
N PHE A 507 -1.57 3.45 -19.14
CA PHE A 507 -0.58 4.37 -18.60
C PHE A 507 0.70 4.34 -19.43
N LEU A 508 1.40 5.48 -19.45
CA LEU A 508 2.75 5.58 -19.97
C LEU A 508 3.69 5.87 -18.81
N LYS A 509 4.66 4.99 -18.56
CA LYS A 509 5.75 5.22 -17.60
C LYS A 509 7.08 4.80 -18.24
N ASN A 510 8.07 5.69 -18.23
CA ASN A 510 9.41 5.47 -18.77
C ASN A 510 9.39 4.85 -20.18
N ASN A 511 8.56 5.44 -21.04
CA ASN A 511 8.30 5.00 -22.42
C ASN A 511 7.74 3.57 -22.57
N LYS A 512 7.24 2.98 -21.49
CA LYS A 512 6.50 1.72 -21.49
C LYS A 512 5.02 1.98 -21.31
N ILE A 513 4.21 1.32 -22.12
CA ILE A 513 2.76 1.35 -22.02
C ILE A 513 2.32 0.23 -21.09
N LEU A 514 1.58 0.55 -20.03
CA LEU A 514 1.02 -0.41 -19.11
C LEU A 514 -0.47 -0.62 -19.43
N PHE A 515 -0.89 -1.88 -19.44
CA PHE A 515 -2.27 -2.25 -19.74
C PHE A 515 -2.71 -3.51 -18.98
N ILE A 516 -4.01 -3.65 -18.76
CA ILE A 516 -4.61 -4.84 -18.16
C ILE A 516 -4.76 -5.94 -19.21
N LYS A 517 -4.33 -7.16 -18.86
CA LYS A 517 -4.65 -8.39 -19.59
C LYS A 517 -5.42 -9.32 -18.67
N ARG A 518 -6.70 -9.53 -18.96
CA ARG A 518 -7.56 -10.47 -18.22
C ARG A 518 -7.53 -11.85 -18.86
N ILE A 519 -7.58 -12.87 -18.01
CA ILE A 519 -7.61 -14.28 -18.40
C ILE A 519 -9.01 -14.83 -18.07
N PRO A 520 -9.87 -15.05 -19.07
CA PRO A 520 -11.22 -15.56 -18.85
C PRO A 520 -11.22 -16.88 -18.07
N LEU A 521 -12.24 -17.10 -17.25
CA LEU A 521 -12.40 -18.35 -16.50
C LEU A 521 -12.60 -19.55 -17.45
N LEU A 522 -13.39 -19.35 -18.50
CA LEU A 522 -13.60 -20.30 -19.60
C LEU A 522 -13.33 -19.58 -20.92
N GLU A 523 -12.43 -20.11 -21.75
CA GLU A 523 -12.03 -19.46 -23.00
C GLU A 523 -13.18 -19.29 -24.01
N MET A 524 -14.24 -20.09 -23.87
CA MET A 524 -15.39 -20.12 -24.78
C MET A 524 -16.59 -19.28 -24.32
N VAL A 525 -16.62 -18.76 -23.08
CA VAL A 525 -17.78 -18.04 -22.55
C VAL A 525 -17.35 -16.72 -21.91
N LYS A 526 -17.65 -15.61 -22.60
CA LYS A 526 -17.51 -14.26 -22.06
C LYS A 526 -18.53 -14.06 -20.93
N GLY A 527 -18.13 -13.36 -19.86
CA GLY A 527 -19.05 -12.89 -18.82
C GLY A 527 -19.17 -13.74 -17.54
N ILE A 528 -18.61 -14.97 -17.50
CA ILE A 528 -18.58 -15.79 -16.26
C ILE A 528 -17.48 -15.31 -15.27
N GLY A 529 -16.74 -14.27 -15.65
CA GLY A 529 -15.65 -13.70 -14.87
C GLY A 529 -14.28 -14.23 -15.29
N TYR A 530 -13.29 -13.95 -14.44
CA TYR A 530 -11.88 -14.11 -14.77
C TYR A 530 -11.20 -15.00 -13.73
N ARG A 531 -10.37 -15.93 -14.19
CA ARG A 531 -9.54 -16.76 -13.28
C ARG A 531 -8.32 -16.00 -12.77
N GLY A 532 -7.85 -15.04 -13.55
CA GLY A 532 -6.71 -14.20 -13.21
C GLY A 532 -6.56 -13.04 -14.17
N SER A 533 -5.73 -12.09 -13.77
CA SER A 533 -5.42 -10.88 -14.51
C SER A 533 -3.94 -10.55 -14.38
N GLN A 534 -3.45 -9.73 -15.30
CA GLN A 534 -2.07 -9.30 -15.38
C GLN A 534 -2.02 -7.80 -15.68
N ILE A 535 -0.98 -7.14 -15.19
CA ILE A 535 -0.55 -5.85 -15.71
C ILE A 535 0.65 -6.11 -16.61
N ARG A 536 0.51 -5.79 -17.89
CA ARG A 536 1.52 -6.06 -18.92
C ARG A 536 2.13 -4.76 -19.43
N THR A 537 3.29 -4.87 -20.04
CA THR A 537 4.04 -3.73 -20.58
C THR A 537 4.24 -3.88 -22.08
N LEU A 538 4.20 -2.77 -22.80
CA LEU A 538 4.61 -2.69 -24.20
C LEU A 538 5.64 -1.58 -24.38
N SER A 539 6.72 -1.85 -25.09
CA SER A 539 7.78 -0.89 -25.39
C SER A 539 7.97 -0.82 -26.90
N TRP A 540 7.83 0.37 -27.46
CA TRP A 540 8.06 0.61 -28.88
C TRP A 540 9.49 1.12 -29.09
N ASN A 541 10.27 0.43 -29.94
CA ASN A 541 11.67 0.78 -30.20
C ASN A 541 11.90 1.44 -31.58
N GLY A 542 10.82 1.83 -32.27
CA GLY A 542 10.87 2.40 -33.62
C GLY A 542 10.68 1.37 -34.75
N LEU A 543 10.78 0.08 -34.46
CA LEU A 543 10.62 -0.99 -35.46
C LEU A 543 9.70 -2.12 -34.97
N LEU A 544 9.89 -2.56 -33.73
CA LEU A 544 9.19 -3.66 -33.11
C LEU A 544 8.51 -3.21 -31.82
N MET A 545 7.43 -3.91 -31.50
CA MET A 545 6.78 -3.80 -30.20
C MET A 545 7.23 -4.95 -29.31
N GLU A 546 7.92 -4.61 -28.22
CA GLU A 546 8.36 -5.55 -27.20
C GLU A 546 7.29 -5.65 -26.10
N GLU A 547 6.90 -6.87 -25.75
CA GLU A 547 5.86 -7.12 -24.76
C GLU A 547 6.45 -7.78 -23.51
N GLY A 548 6.15 -7.23 -22.34
CA GLY A 548 6.55 -7.74 -21.04
C GLY A 548 5.35 -8.00 -20.13
N VAL A 549 5.64 -8.49 -18.93
CA VAL A 549 4.66 -8.65 -17.85
C VAL A 549 5.21 -7.93 -16.63
N LEU A 550 4.46 -6.96 -16.11
CA LEU A 550 4.81 -6.27 -14.88
C LEU A 550 4.32 -7.04 -13.67
N ILE A 551 3.03 -7.36 -13.63
CA ILE A 551 2.43 -8.17 -12.57
C ILE A 551 1.69 -9.33 -13.22
N LYS A 552 2.10 -10.56 -12.90
CA LYS A 552 1.70 -11.77 -13.65
C LYS A 552 0.54 -12.56 -13.02
N ASN A 553 0.39 -12.55 -11.69
CA ASN A 553 -0.60 -13.36 -10.98
C ASN A 553 -1.52 -12.53 -10.09
N ILE A 554 -2.40 -11.72 -10.67
CA ILE A 554 -3.50 -11.10 -9.91
C ILE A 554 -4.69 -12.05 -9.95
N ASN A 555 -5.10 -12.56 -8.78
CA ASN A 555 -6.24 -13.46 -8.68
C ASN A 555 -7.53 -12.74 -9.09
N GLY A 556 -8.32 -13.39 -9.94
CA GLY A 556 -9.58 -12.86 -10.43
C GLY A 556 -9.41 -11.73 -11.43
N ASN A 557 -10.07 -10.61 -11.15
CA ASN A 557 -10.26 -9.51 -12.09
C ASN A 557 -9.69 -8.19 -11.55
N ILE A 558 -8.96 -7.44 -12.38
CA ILE A 558 -8.62 -6.03 -12.09
C ILE A 558 -9.78 -5.15 -12.55
N HIS A 559 -10.27 -4.28 -11.66
CA HIS A 559 -11.27 -3.26 -11.98
C HIS A 559 -10.61 -1.99 -12.51
N ASP A 560 -9.61 -1.49 -11.79
CA ASP A 560 -8.82 -0.32 -12.17
C ASP A 560 -7.42 -0.40 -11.53
N PHE A 561 -6.48 0.41 -12.02
CA PHE A 561 -5.18 0.58 -11.39
C PHE A 561 -4.64 1.99 -11.61
N ILE A 562 -3.77 2.43 -10.71
CA ILE A 562 -3.02 3.68 -10.83
C ILE A 562 -1.54 3.44 -10.56
N ILE A 563 -0.74 4.43 -10.99
CA ILE A 563 0.71 4.44 -10.82
C ILE A 563 1.07 5.69 -10.04
N ASP A 564 1.74 5.51 -8.90
CA ASP A 564 2.25 6.60 -8.09
C ASP A 564 3.72 6.38 -7.75
N GLY A 565 4.60 7.24 -8.25
CA GLY A 565 6.05 7.04 -8.14
C GLY A 565 6.41 5.61 -8.56
N ASN A 566 7.00 4.84 -7.64
CA ASN A 566 7.37 3.44 -7.85
C ASN A 566 6.32 2.41 -7.41
N LYS A 567 5.07 2.81 -7.21
CA LYS A 567 3.98 1.92 -6.80
C LYS A 567 2.98 1.70 -7.93
N VAL A 568 2.44 0.49 -8.00
CA VAL A 568 1.22 0.19 -8.76
C VAL A 568 0.15 -0.19 -7.76
N ILE A 569 -0.91 0.62 -7.70
CA ILE A 569 -2.04 0.37 -6.82
C ILE A 569 -3.14 -0.22 -7.68
N VAL A 570 -3.59 -1.42 -7.32
CA VAL A 570 -4.50 -2.24 -8.13
C VAL A 570 -5.77 -2.50 -7.35
N LEU A 571 -6.92 -2.09 -7.90
CA LEU A 571 -8.22 -2.47 -7.37
C LEU A 571 -8.67 -3.77 -8.06
N ASN A 572 -8.71 -4.88 -7.33
CA ASN A 572 -9.09 -6.18 -7.88
C ASN A 572 -10.19 -6.88 -7.08
N SER A 573 -10.94 -7.76 -7.76
CA SER A 573 -11.83 -8.71 -7.10
C SER A 573 -11.30 -10.13 -7.30
N PRO A 574 -11.28 -10.96 -6.25
CA PRO A 574 -10.97 -12.38 -6.36
C PRO A 574 -11.88 -13.12 -7.34
N MET A 575 -11.49 -14.33 -7.74
CA MET A 575 -12.34 -15.20 -8.56
C MET A 575 -13.70 -15.42 -7.89
N LEU A 576 -14.79 -15.20 -8.64
CA LEU A 576 -16.19 -15.23 -8.15
C LEU A 576 -16.50 -14.25 -7.01
N GLY A 577 -15.63 -13.27 -6.76
CA GLY A 577 -15.77 -12.31 -5.66
C GLY A 577 -15.57 -12.90 -4.26
N LEU A 578 -15.13 -14.17 -4.16
CA LEU A 578 -15.05 -14.92 -2.91
C LEU A 578 -13.63 -14.89 -2.32
N ARG A 579 -13.54 -14.68 -1.00
CA ARG A 579 -12.31 -14.78 -0.21
C ARG A 579 -12.38 -15.94 0.78
N PRO A 580 -11.81 -17.11 0.44
CA PRO A 580 -11.86 -18.29 1.31
C PRO A 580 -11.25 -18.04 2.70
N THR A 581 -10.23 -17.19 2.79
CA THR A 581 -9.60 -16.82 4.07
C THR A 581 -10.55 -16.09 5.03
N LYS A 582 -11.52 -15.32 4.52
CA LYS A 582 -12.54 -14.64 5.34
C LYS A 582 -13.63 -15.59 5.81
N ILE A 583 -13.98 -16.60 5.00
CA ILE A 583 -14.92 -17.66 5.41
C ILE A 583 -14.40 -18.37 6.67
N LEU A 584 -13.10 -18.69 6.70
CA LEU A 584 -12.45 -19.33 7.85
C LEU A 584 -12.42 -18.46 9.12
N LYS A 585 -12.59 -17.14 8.97
CA LYS A 585 -12.63 -16.16 10.07
C LYS A 585 -14.05 -15.74 10.46
N GLY A 586 -15.09 -16.25 9.78
CA GLY A 586 -16.48 -15.84 10.02
C GLY A 586 -16.82 -14.42 9.54
N GLU A 587 -15.98 -13.83 8.67
CA GLU A 587 -16.19 -12.50 8.09
C GLU A 587 -16.92 -12.58 6.74
N ASN A 588 -17.47 -11.45 6.25
CA ASN A 588 -18.08 -11.40 4.92
C ASN A 588 -17.03 -11.79 3.84
N PRO A 589 -17.25 -12.87 3.08
CA PRO A 589 -16.27 -13.35 2.12
C PRO A 589 -16.27 -12.57 0.80
N PHE A 590 -17.23 -11.67 0.60
CA PHE A 590 -17.36 -10.86 -0.59
C PHE A 590 -16.77 -9.47 -0.39
N GLY A 591 -15.97 -9.02 -1.35
CA GLY A 591 -15.39 -7.67 -1.33
C GLY A 591 -14.24 -7.49 -2.30
N LYS A 592 -13.89 -6.25 -2.58
CA LYS A 592 -12.76 -5.88 -3.46
C LYS A 592 -11.52 -5.54 -2.66
N VAL A 593 -10.36 -5.84 -3.21
CA VAL A 593 -9.05 -5.62 -2.58
C VAL A 593 -8.40 -4.46 -3.30
N LEU A 594 -7.84 -3.53 -2.55
CA LEU A 594 -6.84 -2.61 -3.07
C LEU A 594 -5.47 -3.20 -2.74
N THR A 595 -4.74 -3.65 -3.75
CA THR A 595 -3.41 -4.23 -3.60
C THR A 595 -2.34 -3.25 -4.07
N ILE A 596 -1.38 -2.95 -3.20
CA ILE A 596 -0.24 -2.08 -3.52
C ILE A 596 0.97 -2.94 -3.86
N TYR A 597 1.51 -2.76 -5.06
CA TYR A 597 2.74 -3.40 -5.54
C TYR A 597 3.87 -2.38 -5.64
N SER A 598 5.05 -2.69 -5.08
CA SER A 598 6.26 -1.90 -5.30
C SER A 598 6.97 -2.32 -6.59
N MET A 599 7.40 -1.34 -7.39
CA MET A 599 8.18 -1.54 -8.62
C MET A 599 9.65 -1.20 -8.36
N LYS A 600 10.53 -2.19 -8.49
CA LYS A 600 11.98 -1.96 -8.58
C LYS A 600 12.35 -1.61 -10.03
N GLY A 601 13.11 -0.53 -10.24
CA GLY A 601 13.87 -0.28 -11.47
C GLY A 601 13.08 -0.10 -12.78
N ILE A 602 11.96 0.65 -12.78
CA ILE A 602 11.35 1.13 -14.03
C ILE A 602 11.98 2.43 -14.45
#